data_AF-A0A3G5BR91-F1
#
_entry.id   AF-A0A3G5BR91-F1
#
_cell.length_a   1.000
_cell.length_b   1.000
_cell.length_c   1.000
_cell.angle_alpha   90.00
_cell.angle_beta   90.00
_cell.angle_gamma   90.00
#
_symmetry.space_group_name_H-M   'P 1'
#
loop_
_entity.id
_entity.type
_entity.pdbx_description
1 polymer ?
#
loop_
_entity_poly.entity_id
_entity_poly.type
_entity_poly.pdbx_seq_one_letter_code
_entity_poly.pdbx_strand_id
1 'polypeptide(L)' 'DVIQSGLENHDSGVGIYAPDAESYTVFADLFDPIIDDYHKGFSKSDKHPPKDFGDVDSLGNLDPTV' A
#
# COMPACT_ATOMS: atom_id res chain seq x y z
N ASP A 1 -14.88 -9.48 7.09
CA ASP A 1 -14.67 -8.12 6.56
C ASP A 1 -13.37 -8.02 5.78
N VAL A 2 -12.20 -8.16 6.43
CA VAL A 2 -10.88 -7.91 5.80
C VAL A 2 -10.62 -8.69 4.50
N ILE A 3 -10.93 -9.99 4.46
CA ILE A 3 -10.56 -10.89 3.35
C ILE A 3 -11.71 -11.20 2.38
N GLN A 4 -12.92 -10.69 2.62
CA GLN A 4 -14.10 -11.14 1.87
C GLN A 4 -13.92 -10.90 0.37
N SER A 5 -13.36 -9.75 -0.03
CA SER A 5 -13.12 -9.45 -1.44
C SER A 5 -12.18 -10.47 -2.10
N GLY A 6 -11.07 -10.83 -1.45
CA GLY A 6 -10.10 -11.81 -1.97
C GLY A 6 -10.62 -13.26 -1.97
N LEU A 7 -11.58 -13.60 -1.10
CA LEU A 7 -12.26 -14.89 -1.15
C LEU A 7 -13.28 -15.00 -2.29
N GLU A 8 -13.98 -13.92 -2.61
CA GLU A 8 -14.97 -13.92 -3.70
C GLU A 8 -14.33 -13.69 -5.08
N ASN A 9 -13.17 -13.01 -5.13
CA ASN A 9 -12.49 -12.62 -6.37
C ASN A 9 -11.05 -13.15 -6.36
N HIS A 10 -10.88 -14.42 -6.72
CA HIS A 10 -9.59 -15.12 -6.69
C HIS A 10 -8.52 -14.56 -7.64
N ASP A 11 -8.90 -13.70 -8.58
CA ASP A 11 -8.00 -12.99 -9.49
C ASP A 11 -7.50 -11.65 -8.94
N SER A 12 -7.86 -11.31 -7.70
CA SER A 12 -7.37 -10.11 -7.01
C SER A 12 -5.85 -10.13 -6.84
N GLY A 13 -5.18 -9.03 -7.17
CA GLY A 13 -3.74 -8.90 -6.95
C GLY A 13 -3.30 -8.86 -5.48
N VAL A 14 -4.19 -8.45 -4.56
CA VAL A 14 -3.94 -8.42 -3.10
C VAL A 14 -5.12 -9.02 -2.33
N GLY A 15 -6.34 -8.51 -2.55
CA GLY A 15 -7.57 -9.14 -2.06
C GLY A 15 -7.98 -8.83 -0.61
N ILE A 16 -7.30 -7.91 0.09
CA ILE A 16 -7.65 -7.49 1.45
C ILE A 16 -7.90 -6.00 1.57
N TYR A 17 -8.79 -5.61 2.49
CA TYR A 17 -9.09 -4.23 2.82
C TYR A 17 -9.22 -4.05 4.32
N ALA A 18 -8.73 -2.94 4.87
CA ALA A 18 -8.97 -2.59 6.26
C ALA A 18 -10.36 -1.91 6.37
N PRO A 19 -11.35 -2.49 7.08
CA PRO A 19 -12.66 -1.87 7.24
C PRO A 19 -12.60 -0.58 8.09
N ASP A 20 -11.59 -0.47 8.96
CA ASP A 20 -11.26 0.72 9.75
C ASP A 20 -9.74 0.80 10.01
N ALA A 21 -9.31 1.87 10.69
CA ALA A 21 -7.89 2.10 10.99
C ALA A 21 -7.31 1.09 12.01
N GLU A 22 -8.12 0.65 12.98
CA GLU A 22 -7.69 -0.28 14.02
C GLU A 22 -7.37 -1.67 13.43
N SER A 23 -8.05 -2.04 12.35
CA SER A 23 -7.86 -3.32 11.64
C SER A 23 -6.42 -3.55 11.17
N TYR A 24 -5.67 -2.50 10.81
CA TYR A 24 -4.25 -2.65 10.47
C TYR A 24 -3.43 -3.17 11.64
N THR A 25 -3.81 -2.84 12.88
CA THR A 25 -3.12 -3.29 14.09
C THR A 25 -3.68 -4.62 14.59
N VAL A 26 -5.01 -4.79 14.62
CA VAL A 26 -5.66 -6.03 15.07
C VAL A 26 -5.30 -7.22 14.18
N PHE A 27 -5.18 -7.01 12.87
CA PHE A 27 -4.81 -8.04 11.90
C PHE A 27 -3.39 -7.83 11.35
N ALA A 28 -2.49 -7.24 12.15
CA ALA A 28 -1.13 -6.91 11.71
C ALA A 28 -0.36 -8.12 11.17
N ASP A 29 -0.55 -9.32 11.73
CA ASP A 29 0.13 -10.53 11.25
C ASP A 29 -0.30 -10.94 9.82
N LEU A 30 -1.43 -10.44 9.33
CA LEU A 30 -1.86 -10.55 7.94
C LEU A 30 -1.41 -9.33 7.11
N PHE A 31 -1.62 -8.12 7.62
CA PHE A 31 -1.31 -6.88 6.88
C PHE A 31 0.18 -6.63 6.71
N ASP A 32 0.99 -6.77 7.76
CA ASP A 32 2.43 -6.47 7.75
C ASP A 32 3.17 -7.19 6.62
N PRO A 33 3.09 -8.54 6.47
CA PRO A 33 3.81 -9.22 5.38
C PRO A 33 3.27 -8.87 3.99
N ILE A 34 1.97 -8.56 3.86
CA ILE A 34 1.38 -8.17 2.57
C ILE A 34 1.84 -6.76 2.17
N ILE A 35 1.90 -5.83 3.14
CA ILE A 35 2.40 -4.47 2.93
C ILE A 35 3.89 -4.52 2.56
N ASP A 36 4.69 -5.30 3.28
CA ASP A 36 6.12 -5.48 3.01
C ASP A 36 6.37 -6.01 1.58
N ASP A 37 5.66 -7.06 1.17
CA ASP A 37 5.77 -7.65 -0.17
C ASP A 37 5.32 -6.67 -1.26
N TYR A 38 4.12 -6.07 -1.12
CA TYR A 38 3.56 -5.16 -2.12
C TYR A 38 4.38 -3.88 -2.29
N HIS A 39 4.88 -3.31 -1.19
CA HIS A 39 5.73 -2.11 -1.21
C HIS A 39 7.22 -2.41 -1.39
N LYS A 40 7.59 -3.69 -1.53
CA LYS A 40 8.96 -4.16 -1.82
C LYS A 40 9.98 -3.76 -0.74
N GLY A 41 9.58 -3.81 0.52
CA GLY A 41 10.44 -3.47 1.67
C GLY A 41 9.81 -2.41 2.57
N PHE A 42 8.92 -2.85 3.46
CA PHE A 42 8.37 -2.08 4.58
C PHE A 42 8.20 -3.02 5.78
N SER A 43 9.28 -3.23 6.53
CA SER A 43 9.29 -4.13 7.67
C SER A 43 8.44 -3.58 8.82
N LYS A 44 8.05 -4.46 9.75
CA LYS A 44 7.27 -4.09 10.94
C LYS A 44 7.91 -3.00 11.82
N SER A 45 9.23 -2.82 11.71
CA SER A 45 9.96 -1.76 12.43
C SER A 45 10.05 -0.44 11.67
N ASP A 46 9.75 -0.44 10.38
CA ASP A 46 9.84 0.75 9.54
C ASP A 46 8.67 1.69 9.81
N LYS A 47 8.89 2.98 9.51
CA LYS A 47 7.88 4.03 9.61
C LYS A 47 7.87 4.81 8.33
N HIS A 48 6.66 5.10 7.83
CA HIS A 48 6.50 5.97 6.68
C HIS A 48 7.16 7.34 6.97
N PRO A 49 7.94 7.92 6.04
CA PRO A 49 8.58 9.21 6.25
C PRO A 49 7.56 10.34 6.41
N PRO A 50 7.98 11.52 6.92
CA PRO A 50 7.15 12.71 6.87
C PRO A 50 6.73 13.04 5.44
N LYS A 51 5.55 13.67 5.31
CA LYS A 51 5.04 14.15 4.03
C LYS A 51 6.02 15.17 3.42
N ASP A 52 6.40 14.95 2.17
CA ASP A 52 7.18 15.87 1.35
C ASP A 52 6.60 15.86 -0.07
N PHE A 53 6.31 17.04 -0.63
CA PHE A 53 5.80 17.17 -2.00
C PHE A 53 6.93 17.29 -3.03
N GLY A 54 8.18 17.47 -2.59
CA GLY A 54 9.33 17.66 -3.46
C GLY A 54 9.34 19.00 -4.20
N ASP A 55 10.25 19.10 -5.17
CA ASP A 55 10.37 20.25 -6.06
C ASP A 55 9.54 20.04 -7.33
N VAL A 56 8.44 20.77 -7.46
CA VAL A 56 7.53 20.68 -8.61
C VAL A 56 8.19 21.13 -9.91
N ASP A 57 9.18 22.03 -9.84
CA ASP A 57 9.88 22.53 -11.02
C ASP A 57 10.84 21.48 -11.60
N SER A 58 11.13 20.41 -10.85
CA SER A 58 11.89 19.25 -11.34
C SER A 58 11.08 18.31 -12.24
N LEU A 59 9.75 18.46 -12.28
CA LEU A 59 8.85 17.63 -13.09
C LEU A 59 8.80 18.16 -14.54
N GLY A 60 9.38 17.41 -15.47
CA GLY A 60 9.40 17.74 -16.90
C GLY A 60 8.12 17.34 -17.65
N ASN A 61 8.06 17.70 -18.94
CA ASN A 61 7.03 17.18 -19.85
C ASN A 61 7.22 15.67 -20.05
N LEU A 62 6.20 14.89 -19.72
CA LEU A 62 6.22 13.43 -19.86
C LEU A 62 6.10 12.97 -21.32
N ASP A 63 5.65 13.84 -22.21
CA ASP A 63 5.52 13.58 -23.63
C ASP A 63 6.02 14.76 -24.48
N PRO A 64 7.34 14.95 -24.59
CA PRO A 64 7.94 16.12 -25.24
C PRO A 64 7.85 16.09 -26.77
N THR A 65 7.41 14.98 -27.37
CA THR A 65 7.45 14.78 -28.83
C THR A 65 6.07 14.77 -29.49
N VAL A 66 5.01 15.04 -28.73
CA VAL A 66 3.61 15.01 -29.19
C VAL A 66 3.02 16.41 -29.19
#